data_AF-A0A183INF2-F1
#
_entry.id   AF-A0A183INF2-F1
#
_cell.length_a   1.000
_cell.length_b   1.000
_cell.length_c   1.000
_cell.angle_alpha   90.00
_cell.angle_beta   90.00
_cell.angle_gamma   90.00
#
_symmetry.space_group_name_H-M   'P 1'
#
loop_
_entity.id
_entity.type
_entity.pdbx_description
1 polymer ?
#
loop_
_entity_poly.entity_id
_entity_poly.type
_entity_poly.pdbx_seq_one_letter_code
_entity_poly.pdbx_strand_id
1 'polypeptide(L)'
;MNVKTDVERLGFHRELVNRVKLESSNRLVECQIAYAQSIPGDAFVETDGPFVVGGTSGSSLDICLKEAFDKELPSWKAHRQNVFVCGKKMYNAFVYTHRWTLLINLRYQAPSNDSRFVQFNVDNPSVLIRCSEDDFWKATVAKCGQRSVFNAPCDCRECYRSHNLCTYLVVRPSSKPKSARVEVPVVPLFFMPFVVCATLVIVCSCCVYLVVIGFSVPIPKFFRDQVFIVEVESWHLAIRDSPVLVTETFYRLAGIFPYIIAAYKSLLAEKEALQSSLAVLKDSWRNEDETVHVSTLNADSSSTYKVDDEVKATLSALLNVICEKEDAAAVRTLESENIVCLRRSLQILVEEKKRQDDAFMADRKHLLARIEELMTVVKHDEKKCARPPSSAKCDYESERHIEAMKNEALRLKNAQTHYECKITSLEGKIVDLTDTLSQCEYENEKYAQMLNAMKISADSEDAAQISESEKSNSPEVRTVKEDIKKNRSDEVPEFDALQTNLPPTSEAHSEYSSRYFHLLEEFENFKMRAASTNTMVRLYELI
;
A
#
# COMPACT_ATOMS: atom_id res chain seq x y z
N MET A 1 -3.28 16.73 -25.19
CA MET A 1 -3.19 17.13 -23.76
C MET A 1 -1.91 16.58 -23.16
N ASN A 2 -1.19 17.39 -22.37
CA ASN A 2 -0.02 16.98 -21.61
C ASN A 2 -0.26 17.23 -20.11
N VAL A 3 -0.11 16.20 -19.29
CA VAL A 3 -0.23 16.27 -17.83
C VAL A 3 1.00 15.62 -17.23
N LYS A 4 1.63 16.31 -16.29
CA LYS A 4 2.79 15.81 -15.56
C LYS A 4 2.62 16.10 -14.08
N THR A 5 2.73 15.06 -13.26
CA THR A 5 2.84 15.16 -11.82
C THR A 5 4.28 14.90 -11.41
N ASP A 6 4.84 15.81 -10.63
CA ASP A 6 6.14 15.69 -9.99
C ASP A 6 5.94 15.68 -8.47
N VAL A 7 6.78 14.94 -7.74
CA VAL A 7 6.78 14.91 -6.27
C VAL A 7 7.95 15.75 -5.79
N GLU A 8 7.66 16.83 -5.08
CA GLU A 8 8.64 17.75 -4.49
C GLU A 8 8.67 17.62 -2.96
N ARG A 9 9.73 18.16 -2.35
CA ARG A 9 10.10 18.06 -0.92
C ARG A 9 10.51 16.66 -0.45
N LEU A 10 11.23 16.62 0.67
CA LEU A 10 11.66 15.40 1.37
C LEU A 10 10.86 15.22 2.68
N GLY A 11 10.78 13.99 3.18
CA GLY A 11 10.11 13.66 4.45
C GLY A 11 8.72 13.04 4.29
N PHE A 12 7.88 13.14 5.33
CA PHE A 12 6.51 12.63 5.32
C PHE A 12 5.50 13.63 4.74
N HIS A 13 5.84 14.92 4.69
CA HIS A 13 5.06 15.95 4.02
C HIS A 13 5.62 16.16 2.61
N ARG A 14 4.83 15.90 1.57
CA ARG A 14 5.25 16.00 0.17
C ARG A 14 4.33 16.93 -0.60
N GLU A 15 4.86 17.48 -1.68
CA GLU A 15 4.12 18.33 -2.61
C GLU A 15 3.95 17.60 -3.94
N LEU A 16 2.71 17.33 -4.34
CA LEU A 16 2.39 16.88 -5.70
C LEU A 16 2.23 18.12 -6.59
N VAL A 17 3.25 18.40 -7.38
CA VAL A 17 3.24 19.51 -8.34
C VAL A 17 2.69 19.02 -9.67
N ASN A 18 1.50 19.47 -9.98
CA ASN A 18 0.78 19.12 -11.19
C ASN A 18 0.93 20.22 -12.24
N ARG A 19 1.37 19.85 -13.44
CA ARG A 19 1.51 20.72 -14.61
C ARG A 19 0.61 20.21 -15.71
N VAL A 20 -0.38 21.02 -16.07
CA VAL A 20 -1.38 20.67 -17.08
C VAL A 20 -1.29 21.65 -18.24
N LYS A 21 -1.20 21.11 -19.45
CA LYS A 21 -1.30 21.85 -20.71
C LYS A 21 -2.38 21.22 -21.59
N LEU A 22 -3.45 21.98 -21.83
CA LEU A 22 -4.53 21.65 -22.75
C LEU A 22 -4.40 22.51 -24.00
N GLU A 23 -4.49 21.88 -25.14
CA GLU A 23 -4.52 22.52 -26.45
C GLU A 23 -5.74 21.96 -27.18
N SER A 24 -6.57 22.84 -27.70
CA SER A 24 -7.79 22.48 -28.42
C SER A 24 -7.83 23.24 -29.74
N SER A 25 -8.27 22.57 -30.80
CA SER A 25 -8.53 23.21 -32.10
C SER A 25 -9.70 24.18 -32.03
N ASN A 26 -10.66 23.92 -31.14
CA ASN A 26 -11.77 24.80 -30.84
C ASN A 26 -11.47 25.62 -29.60
N ARG A 27 -11.90 26.88 -29.58
CA ARG A 27 -11.79 27.73 -28.40
C ARG A 27 -12.60 27.10 -27.27
N LEU A 28 -11.99 26.93 -26.10
CA LEU A 28 -12.73 26.64 -24.87
C LEU A 28 -13.48 27.93 -24.53
N VAL A 29 -14.80 27.97 -24.75
CA VAL A 29 -15.65 29.14 -24.45
C VAL A 29 -16.45 28.81 -23.20
N GLU A 30 -16.29 29.65 -22.17
CA GLU A 30 -16.97 29.55 -20.87
C GLU A 30 -16.83 28.17 -20.22
N CYS A 31 -15.65 27.58 -20.37
CA CYS A 31 -15.37 26.26 -19.80
C CYS A 31 -14.73 26.38 -18.42
N GLN A 32 -15.31 25.69 -17.45
CA GLN A 32 -14.70 25.39 -16.16
C GLN A 32 -13.79 24.18 -16.30
N ILE A 33 -12.58 24.29 -15.73
CA ILE A 33 -11.60 23.21 -15.69
C ILE A 33 -11.46 22.75 -14.24
N ALA A 34 -11.55 21.44 -14.04
CA ALA A 34 -11.36 20.77 -12.78
C ALA A 34 -10.43 19.57 -12.95
N TYR A 35 -10.05 18.98 -11.82
CA TYR A 35 -9.13 17.86 -11.74
C TYR A 35 -9.68 16.82 -10.78
N ALA A 36 -9.57 15.56 -11.14
CA ALA A 36 -9.74 14.45 -10.21
C ALA A 36 -8.39 13.77 -10.01
N GLN A 37 -7.82 13.94 -8.83
CA GLN A 37 -6.56 13.34 -8.42
C GLN A 37 -6.83 12.09 -7.60
N SER A 38 -6.32 10.94 -8.03
CA SER A 38 -6.37 9.71 -7.24
C SER A 38 -5.22 9.71 -6.25
N ILE A 39 -5.53 9.57 -4.96
CA ILE A 39 -4.55 9.50 -3.87
C ILE A 39 -4.54 8.06 -3.36
N PRO A 40 -3.39 7.36 -3.44
CA PRO A 40 -3.28 5.98 -2.96
C PRO A 40 -3.43 5.91 -1.44
N GLY A 41 -3.76 4.72 -0.92
CA GLY A 41 -3.92 4.47 0.52
C GLY A 41 -2.64 4.70 1.33
N ASP A 42 -1.49 4.88 0.69
CA ASP A 42 -0.21 5.21 1.30
C ASP A 42 -0.05 6.69 1.67
N ALA A 43 -0.98 7.54 1.24
CA ALA A 43 -0.96 8.97 1.50
C ALA A 43 -2.36 9.51 1.82
N PHE A 44 -2.41 10.75 2.30
CA PHE A 44 -3.64 11.52 2.45
C PHE A 44 -3.40 12.99 2.15
N VAL A 45 -4.47 13.72 1.82
CA VAL A 45 -4.41 15.17 1.62
C VAL A 45 -4.74 15.88 2.93
N GLU A 46 -3.92 16.88 3.28
CA GLU A 46 -4.20 17.78 4.39
C GLU A 46 -5.22 18.83 3.95
N THR A 47 -6.42 18.83 4.56
CA THR A 47 -7.48 19.81 4.25
C THR A 47 -7.47 21.04 5.15
N ASP A 48 -6.84 20.94 6.32
CA ASP A 48 -7.02 21.92 7.40
C ASP A 48 -5.98 23.05 7.36
N GLY A 49 -5.15 23.09 6.33
CA GLY A 49 -4.08 24.08 6.16
C GLY A 49 -4.47 25.28 5.28
N PRO A 50 -3.82 26.45 5.46
CA PRO A 50 -4.03 27.61 4.57
C PRO A 50 -3.39 27.45 3.17
N PHE A 51 -2.70 26.33 2.91
CA PHE A 51 -1.87 26.09 1.71
C PHE A 51 -2.41 25.03 0.75
N VAL A 52 -3.69 24.68 0.90
CA VAL A 52 -4.26 23.46 0.31
C VAL A 52 -4.11 23.39 -1.22
N VAL A 53 -4.04 24.54 -1.92
CA VAL A 53 -3.58 24.58 -3.31
C VAL A 53 -2.83 25.88 -3.65
N GLY A 54 -1.52 25.80 -3.77
CA GLY A 54 -0.69 26.88 -4.33
C GLY A 54 -0.75 26.85 -5.86
N GLY A 55 -1.38 27.85 -6.48
CA GLY A 55 -1.32 28.07 -7.92
C GLY A 55 -0.46 29.29 -8.24
N THR A 56 0.49 29.17 -9.19
CA THR A 56 1.36 30.29 -9.61
C THR A 56 0.62 31.43 -10.34
N SER A 57 -0.70 31.30 -10.56
CA SER A 57 -1.47 32.18 -11.45
C SER A 57 -2.64 32.93 -10.78
N GLY A 58 -2.64 33.07 -9.46
CA GLY A 58 -3.70 33.84 -8.75
C GLY A 58 -5.11 33.27 -8.96
N SER A 59 -5.22 31.98 -9.28
CA SER A 59 -6.46 31.22 -9.31
C SER A 59 -6.61 30.51 -7.97
N SER A 60 -7.62 30.90 -7.19
CA SER A 60 -8.06 30.11 -6.05
C SER A 60 -8.63 28.79 -6.59
N LEU A 61 -7.91 27.72 -6.32
CA LEU A 61 -8.39 26.36 -6.47
C LEU A 61 -8.98 25.93 -5.13
N ASP A 62 -10.17 25.35 -5.18
CA ASP A 62 -10.82 24.77 -4.02
C ASP A 62 -10.67 23.24 -4.10
N ILE A 63 -10.49 22.60 -2.94
CA ILE A 63 -10.44 21.14 -2.83
C ILE A 63 -11.76 20.63 -2.29
N CYS A 64 -12.18 19.53 -2.88
CA CYS A 64 -13.40 18.86 -2.59
C CYS A 64 -13.19 17.38 -2.38
N LEU A 65 -13.51 16.93 -1.17
CA LEU A 65 -13.43 15.54 -0.77
C LEU A 65 -14.84 14.96 -0.60
N LYS A 66 -15.02 13.73 -1.08
CA LYS A 66 -16.25 12.95 -0.82
C LYS A 66 -16.34 12.53 0.63
N GLU A 67 -15.20 12.15 1.19
CA GLU A 67 -15.02 11.67 2.55
C GLU A 67 -13.72 12.28 3.08
N ALA A 68 -13.69 12.62 4.37
CA ALA A 68 -12.47 13.11 4.99
C ALA A 68 -11.44 11.98 5.08
N PHE A 69 -10.17 12.32 4.93
CA PHE A 69 -9.11 11.36 5.20
C PHE A 69 -8.99 11.15 6.71
N ASP A 70 -9.11 9.91 7.17
CA ASP A 70 -8.72 9.54 8.53
C ASP A 70 -7.18 9.63 8.62
N LYS A 71 -6.65 10.63 9.32
CA LYS A 71 -5.20 10.90 9.40
C LYS A 71 -4.44 9.84 10.19
N GLU A 72 -5.12 9.13 11.10
CA GLU A 72 -4.51 8.14 12.00
C GLU A 72 -4.49 6.73 11.40
N LEU A 73 -5.19 6.52 10.28
CA LEU A 73 -5.28 5.21 9.66
C LEU A 73 -3.94 4.81 8.99
N PRO A 74 -3.40 3.61 9.28
CA PRO A 74 -2.18 3.15 8.63
C PRO A 74 -2.40 2.77 7.15
N SER A 75 -1.32 2.72 6.35
CA SER A 75 -1.41 2.51 4.89
C SER A 75 -2.15 1.23 4.49
N TRP A 76 -1.87 0.11 5.17
CA TRP A 76 -2.47 -1.21 4.87
C TRP A 76 -3.96 -1.32 5.21
N LYS A 77 -4.53 -0.35 5.93
CA LYS A 77 -5.97 -0.26 6.20
C LYS A 77 -6.64 0.85 5.39
N ALA A 78 -5.87 1.81 4.90
CA ALA A 78 -6.37 2.92 4.13
C ALA A 78 -6.66 2.48 2.68
N HIS A 79 -7.71 3.05 2.12
CA HIS A 79 -8.10 2.83 0.74
C HIS A 79 -7.76 4.05 -0.10
N ARG A 80 -7.62 3.82 -1.42
CA ARG A 80 -7.42 4.89 -2.41
C ARG A 80 -8.64 5.80 -2.43
N GLN A 81 -8.43 7.11 -2.38
CA GLN A 81 -9.50 8.12 -2.41
C GLN A 81 -9.27 9.12 -3.54
N ASN A 82 -10.35 9.64 -4.12
CA ASN A 82 -10.27 10.66 -5.17
C ASN A 82 -10.51 12.05 -4.58
N VAL A 83 -9.62 12.96 -4.93
CA VAL A 83 -9.65 14.36 -4.54
C VAL A 83 -10.05 15.18 -5.74
N PHE A 84 -11.18 15.88 -5.63
CA PHE A 84 -11.65 16.77 -6.69
C PHE A 84 -11.11 18.17 -6.42
N VAL A 85 -10.44 18.77 -7.41
CA VAL A 85 -9.85 20.10 -7.31
C VAL A 85 -10.44 20.93 -8.44
N CYS A 86 -11.10 22.04 -8.15
CA CYS A 86 -11.66 22.87 -9.22
C CYS A 86 -11.38 24.35 -9.04
N GLY A 87 -11.33 25.05 -10.17
CA GLY A 87 -11.22 26.50 -10.23
C GLY A 87 -12.59 27.16 -10.36
N LYS A 88 -12.68 28.39 -9.86
CA LYS A 88 -13.86 29.26 -10.01
C LYS A 88 -13.92 29.95 -11.37
N LYS A 89 -12.78 30.11 -12.03
CA LYS A 89 -12.68 30.86 -13.28
C LYS A 89 -13.16 30.02 -14.45
N MET A 90 -14.04 30.58 -15.26
CA MET A 90 -14.34 30.08 -16.60
C MET A 90 -13.27 30.60 -17.56
N TYR A 91 -12.86 29.76 -18.50
CA TYR A 91 -11.78 30.05 -19.43
C TYR A 91 -12.30 30.24 -20.86
N ASN A 92 -11.69 31.21 -21.55
CA ASN A 92 -12.01 31.62 -22.92
C ASN A 92 -10.76 31.56 -23.83
N ALA A 93 -10.12 30.40 -23.95
CA ALA A 93 -8.80 30.24 -24.61
C ALA A 93 -8.67 28.97 -25.46
N PHE A 94 -7.78 29.00 -26.46
CA PHE A 94 -7.39 27.81 -27.25
C PHE A 94 -6.34 26.94 -26.55
N VAL A 95 -5.49 27.59 -25.75
CA VAL A 95 -4.43 26.95 -24.97
C VAL A 95 -4.65 27.29 -23.51
N TYR A 96 -4.69 26.27 -22.67
CA TYR A 96 -4.78 26.40 -21.22
C TYR A 96 -3.56 25.76 -20.59
N THR A 97 -2.83 26.53 -19.79
CA THR A 97 -1.69 26.03 -19.03
C THR A 97 -1.91 26.37 -17.57
N HIS A 98 -1.76 25.37 -16.69
CA HIS A 98 -1.93 25.56 -15.27
C HIS A 98 -0.94 24.70 -14.49
N ARG A 99 -0.32 25.32 -13.48
CA ARG A 99 0.49 24.66 -12.48
C ARG A 99 -0.19 24.83 -11.13
N TRP A 100 -0.41 23.72 -10.44
CA TRP A 100 -0.99 23.70 -9.11
C TRP A 100 -0.32 22.64 -8.26
N THR A 101 -0.25 22.88 -6.95
CA THR A 101 0.39 21.99 -5.99
C THR A 101 -0.64 21.44 -5.01
N LEU A 102 -0.57 20.13 -4.75
CA LEU A 102 -1.37 19.45 -3.74
C LEU A 102 -0.47 18.94 -2.62
N LEU A 103 -0.74 19.35 -1.39
CA LEU A 103 -0.02 18.84 -0.22
C LEU A 103 -0.53 17.45 0.16
N ILE A 104 0.37 16.49 0.21
CA ILE A 104 0.08 15.14 0.70
C ILE A 104 0.97 14.80 1.89
N ASN A 105 0.41 14.02 2.80
CA ASN A 105 1.12 13.42 3.91
C ASN A 105 1.19 11.91 3.68
N LEU A 106 2.38 11.35 3.86
CA LEU A 106 2.62 9.92 3.76
C LEU A 106 2.15 9.24 5.04
N ARG A 107 1.49 8.09 4.90
CA ARG A 107 1.02 7.29 6.04
C ARG A 107 2.11 6.36 6.53
N TYR A 108 1.98 5.96 7.79
CA TYR A 108 2.79 4.90 8.36
C TYR A 108 2.61 3.60 7.57
N GLN A 109 3.74 3.05 7.15
CA GLN A 109 3.83 1.80 6.42
C GLN A 109 4.00 0.64 7.38
N ALA A 110 3.53 -0.54 6.97
CA ALA A 110 3.78 -1.76 7.74
C ALA A 110 5.29 -1.99 7.84
N PRO A 111 5.82 -2.38 9.01
CA PRO A 111 7.21 -2.79 9.11
C PRO A 111 7.54 -3.86 8.07
N SER A 112 8.73 -3.80 7.49
CA SER A 112 9.17 -4.75 6.47
C SER A 112 10.54 -5.32 6.82
N ASN A 113 10.81 -6.55 6.37
CA ASN A 113 12.13 -7.18 6.48
C ASN A 113 13.04 -6.82 5.29
N ASP A 114 12.45 -6.52 4.13
CA ASP A 114 13.16 -6.58 2.85
C ASP A 114 13.63 -5.22 2.35
N SER A 115 13.03 -4.13 2.83
CA SER A 115 13.35 -2.79 2.35
C SER A 115 13.28 -1.74 3.46
N ARG A 116 14.21 -0.79 3.40
CA ARG A 116 14.14 0.46 4.20
C ARG A 116 13.10 1.42 3.64
N PHE A 117 12.58 1.16 2.43
CA PHE A 117 11.64 2.02 1.73
C PHE A 117 10.55 1.21 1.04
N VAL A 118 9.32 1.71 1.11
CA VAL A 118 8.20 1.24 0.29
C VAL A 118 7.97 2.28 -0.80
N GLN A 119 7.87 1.81 -2.03
CA GLN A 119 7.60 2.66 -3.18
C GLN A 119 6.14 2.51 -3.59
N PHE A 120 5.46 3.63 -3.82
CA PHE A 120 4.14 3.64 -4.41
C PHE A 120 4.04 4.68 -5.51
N ASN A 121 3.05 4.53 -6.37
CA ASN A 121 2.82 5.40 -7.52
C ASN A 121 1.61 6.30 -7.28
N VAL A 122 1.78 7.58 -7.59
CA VAL A 122 0.70 8.56 -7.67
C VAL A 122 0.39 8.82 -9.13
N ASP A 123 -0.85 8.54 -9.53
CA ASP A 123 -1.29 8.73 -10.91
C ASP A 123 -1.41 10.22 -11.25
N ASN A 124 -1.28 10.56 -12.53
CA ASN A 124 -1.57 11.92 -12.98
C ASN A 124 -3.06 12.25 -12.76
N PRO A 125 -3.41 13.53 -12.49
CA PRO A 125 -4.79 13.92 -12.34
C PRO A 125 -5.54 13.76 -13.66
N SER A 126 -6.78 13.28 -13.57
CA SER A 126 -7.72 13.34 -14.68
C SER A 126 -8.18 14.79 -14.86
N VAL A 127 -8.07 15.32 -16.07
CA VAL A 127 -8.53 16.67 -16.38
C VAL A 127 -9.99 16.62 -16.81
N LEU A 128 -10.79 17.45 -16.14
CA LEU A 128 -12.23 17.50 -16.26
C LEU A 128 -12.65 18.84 -16.85
N ILE A 129 -13.46 18.82 -17.90
CA ILE A 129 -13.95 20.03 -18.57
C ILE A 129 -15.47 20.08 -18.51
N ARG A 130 -16.03 21.22 -18.14
CA ARG A 130 -17.46 21.53 -18.20
C ARG A 130 -17.63 22.89 -18.86
N CYS A 131 -18.39 22.98 -19.94
CA CYS A 131 -18.68 24.25 -20.62
C CYS A 131 -20.16 24.59 -20.49
N SER A 132 -20.51 25.86 -20.54
CA SER A 132 -21.91 26.33 -20.46
C SER A 132 -22.73 25.98 -21.71
N GLU A 133 -22.08 25.87 -22.88
CA GLU A 133 -22.76 25.59 -24.15
C GLU A 133 -23.16 24.13 -24.31
N ASP A 134 -24.48 23.88 -24.39
CA ASP A 134 -25.07 22.56 -24.63
C ASP A 134 -24.61 21.91 -25.95
N ASP A 135 -24.30 22.72 -26.96
CA ASP A 135 -23.89 22.24 -28.29
C ASP A 135 -22.50 21.61 -28.26
N PHE A 136 -21.57 22.16 -27.45
CA PHE A 136 -20.28 21.54 -27.18
C PHE A 136 -20.45 20.17 -26.54
N TRP A 137 -21.41 20.05 -25.62
CA TRP A 137 -21.70 18.80 -24.92
C TRP A 137 -22.24 17.73 -25.86
N LYS A 138 -23.27 18.06 -26.64
CA LYS A 138 -23.89 17.14 -27.60
C LYS A 138 -22.88 16.67 -28.65
N ALA A 139 -22.08 17.59 -29.19
CA ALA A 139 -21.08 17.27 -30.21
C ALA A 139 -19.94 16.41 -29.66
N THR A 140 -19.51 16.65 -28.42
CA THR A 140 -18.33 15.97 -27.85
C THR A 140 -18.68 14.61 -27.26
N VAL A 141 -19.82 14.48 -26.56
CA VAL A 141 -20.29 13.18 -26.04
C VAL A 141 -20.61 12.21 -27.18
N ALA A 142 -21.19 12.70 -28.28
CA ALA A 142 -21.46 11.88 -29.46
C ALA A 142 -20.19 11.30 -30.10
N LYS A 143 -19.06 12.04 -30.04
CA LYS A 143 -17.78 11.60 -30.62
C LYS A 143 -16.91 10.76 -29.67
N CYS A 144 -16.93 11.07 -28.37
CA CYS A 144 -16.04 10.46 -27.37
C CYS A 144 -16.67 9.27 -26.62
N GLY A 145 -17.99 9.07 -26.74
CA GLY A 145 -18.74 8.00 -26.06
C GLY A 145 -18.95 8.24 -24.56
N GLN A 146 -19.89 7.50 -23.96
CA GLN A 146 -20.30 7.69 -22.55
C GLN A 146 -19.18 7.44 -21.51
N ARG A 147 -18.14 6.67 -21.85
CA ARG A 147 -16.99 6.39 -20.95
C ARG A 147 -16.07 7.60 -20.70
N SER A 148 -16.40 8.77 -21.26
CA SER A 148 -15.67 10.02 -21.09
C SER A 148 -16.34 10.96 -20.10
N VAL A 149 -17.31 10.48 -19.33
CA VAL A 149 -18.13 11.32 -18.45
C VAL A 149 -17.82 11.07 -16.98
N PHE A 150 -17.70 12.14 -16.20
CA PHE A 150 -17.46 12.13 -14.76
C PHE A 150 -18.45 13.05 -14.04
N ASN A 151 -19.17 12.55 -13.04
CA ASN A 151 -20.11 13.36 -12.26
C ASN A 151 -19.41 13.89 -11.00
N ALA A 152 -19.40 15.21 -10.83
CA ALA A 152 -18.79 15.88 -9.68
C ALA A 152 -19.65 17.06 -9.22
N PRO A 153 -19.46 17.58 -7.99
CA PRO A 153 -20.15 18.79 -7.56
C PRO A 153 -19.93 19.96 -8.53
N CYS A 154 -20.99 20.72 -8.77
CA CYS A 154 -20.96 21.87 -9.67
C CYS A 154 -20.09 23.04 -9.16
N ASP A 155 -20.06 23.21 -7.84
CA ASP A 155 -19.25 24.19 -7.12
C ASP A 155 -18.40 23.48 -6.06
N CYS A 156 -17.10 23.76 -6.02
CA CYS A 156 -16.20 23.21 -5.02
C CYS A 156 -16.34 23.85 -3.64
N ARG A 157 -17.12 24.93 -3.47
CA ARG A 157 -17.41 25.44 -2.11
C ARG A 157 -18.34 24.54 -1.32
N GLU A 158 -19.31 23.92 -2.00
CA GLU A 158 -20.36 23.12 -1.37
C GLU A 158 -20.09 21.62 -1.54
N CYS A 159 -18.89 21.22 -1.11
CA CYS A 159 -18.42 19.86 -1.30
C CYS A 159 -19.34 18.79 -0.74
N TYR A 160 -19.89 17.98 -1.64
CA TYR A 160 -20.77 16.83 -1.41
C TYR A 160 -22.00 17.06 -0.50
N ARG A 161 -22.19 18.28 0.02
CA ARG A 161 -23.43 18.76 0.64
C ARG A 161 -24.42 19.22 -0.41
N SER A 162 -23.94 19.71 -1.54
CA SER A 162 -24.80 20.06 -2.67
C SER A 162 -25.23 18.79 -3.39
N HIS A 163 -26.54 18.53 -3.47
CA HIS A 163 -27.09 17.46 -4.31
C HIS A 163 -26.93 17.74 -5.82
N ASN A 164 -26.41 18.91 -6.18
CA ASN A 164 -26.21 19.33 -7.56
C ASN A 164 -24.91 18.74 -8.12
N LEU A 165 -25.03 17.55 -8.70
CA LEU A 165 -23.99 16.93 -9.50
C LEU A 165 -24.02 17.47 -10.92
N CYS A 166 -22.83 17.73 -11.42
CA CYS A 166 -22.58 18.28 -12.73
C CYS A 166 -21.70 17.33 -13.52
N THR A 167 -22.04 17.24 -14.80
CA THR A 167 -21.40 16.31 -15.71
C THR A 167 -20.15 16.97 -16.30
N TYR A 168 -19.00 16.32 -16.12
CA TYR A 168 -17.70 16.74 -16.64
C TYR A 168 -17.21 15.76 -17.70
N LEU A 169 -16.46 16.28 -18.67
CA LEU A 169 -15.83 15.52 -19.72
C LEU A 169 -14.40 15.21 -19.27
N VAL A 170 -14.07 13.94 -19.19
CA VAL A 170 -12.73 13.44 -18.89
C VAL A 170 -11.89 13.54 -20.16
N VAL A 171 -10.91 14.41 -20.14
CA VAL A 171 -9.93 14.52 -21.23
C VAL A 171 -8.84 13.47 -21.00
N ARG A 172 -8.67 12.55 -21.94
CA ARG A 172 -7.59 11.56 -21.87
C ARG A 172 -6.27 12.16 -22.35
N PRO A 173 -5.15 11.88 -21.67
CA PRO A 173 -3.85 12.33 -22.13
C PRO A 173 -3.50 11.63 -23.44
N SER A 174 -2.78 12.32 -24.32
CA SER A 174 -2.37 11.78 -25.62
C SER A 174 -1.26 10.71 -25.48
N SER A 175 -0.53 10.74 -24.37
CA SER A 175 0.49 9.76 -24.00
C SER A 175 0.03 8.92 -22.80
N LYS A 176 0.61 7.73 -22.65
CA LYS A 176 0.41 6.92 -21.45
C LYS A 176 0.77 7.76 -20.22
N PRO A 177 -0.12 7.88 -19.22
CA PRO A 177 0.16 8.67 -18.04
C PRO A 177 1.36 8.04 -17.30
N LYS A 178 2.43 8.81 -17.15
CA LYS A 178 3.53 8.44 -16.25
C LYS A 178 3.12 8.78 -14.83
N SER A 179 3.04 7.78 -13.95
CA SER A 179 2.82 8.02 -12.53
C SER A 179 4.07 8.60 -11.89
N ALA A 180 3.89 9.46 -10.89
CA ALA A 180 4.97 9.92 -10.04
C ALA A 180 5.29 8.86 -8.99
N ARG A 181 6.57 8.48 -8.85
CA ARG A 181 7.00 7.51 -7.85
C ARG A 181 7.29 8.24 -6.53
N VAL A 182 6.75 7.72 -5.44
CA VAL A 182 6.95 8.21 -4.08
C VAL A 182 7.61 7.11 -3.27
N GLU A 183 8.62 7.48 -2.48
CA GLU A 183 9.31 6.57 -1.58
C GLU A 183 9.03 6.97 -0.13
N VAL A 184 8.59 5.99 0.67
CA VAL A 184 8.30 6.16 2.09
C VAL A 184 9.31 5.34 2.89
N PRO A 185 10.00 5.94 3.88
CA PRO A 185 10.84 5.16 4.77
C PRO A 185 10.00 4.21 5.62
N VAL A 186 10.48 2.99 5.80
CA VAL A 186 9.85 1.94 6.58
C VAL A 186 10.79 1.48 7.68
N VAL A 187 10.23 1.24 8.87
CA VAL A 187 10.97 0.72 10.01
C VAL A 187 11.23 -0.77 9.79
N PRO A 188 12.49 -1.23 9.84
CA PRO A 188 12.79 -2.65 9.78
C PRO A 188 12.13 -3.40 10.93
N LEU A 189 11.53 -4.56 10.64
CA LEU A 189 10.79 -5.36 11.61
C LEU A 189 11.62 -5.73 12.85
N PHE A 190 12.93 -5.86 12.68
CA PHE A 190 13.89 -6.15 13.75
C PHE A 190 13.92 -5.09 14.88
N PHE A 191 13.53 -3.84 14.61
CA PHE A 191 13.47 -2.80 15.65
C PHE A 191 12.21 -2.86 16.51
N MET A 192 11.15 -3.56 16.07
CA MET A 192 9.90 -3.67 16.82
C MET A 192 10.07 -4.20 18.26
N PRO A 193 10.75 -5.33 18.53
CA PRO A 193 10.93 -5.80 19.91
C PRO A 193 11.66 -4.78 20.79
N PHE A 194 12.61 -4.02 20.23
CA PHE A 194 13.32 -2.99 20.96
C PHE A 194 12.40 -1.85 21.38
N VAL A 195 11.59 -1.34 20.44
CA VAL A 195 10.61 -0.28 20.73
C VAL A 195 9.62 -0.75 21.78
N VAL A 196 9.06 -1.96 21.64
CA VAL A 196 8.11 -2.53 22.61
C VAL A 196 8.74 -2.66 23.99
N CYS A 197 9.96 -3.20 24.10
CA CYS A 197 10.67 -3.31 25.38
C CYS A 197 10.93 -1.93 26.01
N ALA A 198 11.41 -0.97 25.22
CA ALA A 198 11.67 0.39 25.71
C ALA A 198 10.37 1.07 26.20
N THR A 199 9.29 0.98 25.43
CA THR A 199 7.99 1.53 25.82
C THR A 199 7.45 0.86 27.09
N LEU A 200 7.54 -0.47 27.19
CA LEU A 200 7.13 -1.20 28.40
C LEU A 200 7.93 -0.76 29.62
N VAL A 201 9.25 -0.61 29.49
CA VAL A 201 10.11 -0.18 30.59
C VAL A 201 9.76 1.24 31.03
N ILE A 202 9.54 2.16 30.10
CA ILE A 202 9.12 3.53 30.41
C ILE A 202 7.77 3.52 31.12
N VAL A 203 6.78 2.80 30.59
CA VAL A 203 5.44 2.70 31.18
C VAL A 203 5.50 2.10 32.58
N CYS A 204 6.21 0.98 32.77
CA CYS A 204 6.38 0.36 34.09
C CYS A 204 7.10 1.30 35.07
N SER A 205 8.13 2.03 34.60
CA SER A 205 8.85 3.01 35.42
C SER A 205 7.95 4.16 35.86
N CYS A 206 7.14 4.70 34.95
CA CYS A 206 6.15 5.73 35.25
C CYS A 206 5.10 5.21 36.24
N CYS A 207 4.59 3.98 36.08
CA CYS A 207 3.64 3.38 37.01
C CYS A 207 4.24 3.23 38.41
N VAL A 208 5.46 2.70 38.54
CA VAL A 208 6.16 2.57 39.84
C VAL A 208 6.37 3.95 40.46
N TYR A 209 6.79 4.94 39.69
CA TYR A 209 6.99 6.31 40.17
C TYR A 209 5.70 6.94 40.70
N LEU A 210 4.59 6.81 39.97
CA LEU A 210 3.28 7.32 40.40
C LEU A 210 2.78 6.62 41.67
N VAL A 211 3.02 5.32 41.81
CA VAL A 211 2.68 4.55 43.02
C VAL A 211 3.50 5.06 44.21
N VAL A 212 4.81 5.23 44.06
CA VAL A 212 5.69 5.75 45.12
C VAL A 212 5.28 7.16 45.55
N ILE A 213 4.95 8.06 44.61
CA ILE A 213 4.45 9.39 44.93
C ILE A 213 3.08 9.31 45.62
N GLY A 214 2.16 8.50 45.10
CA GLY A 214 0.84 8.31 45.69
C GLY A 214 0.91 7.82 47.14
N PHE A 215 1.86 6.96 47.47
CA PHE A 215 2.10 6.51 48.84
C PHE A 215 2.82 7.55 49.71
N SER A 216 3.60 8.45 49.12
CA SER A 216 4.35 9.49 49.85
C SER A 216 3.50 10.71 50.19
N VAL A 217 2.43 10.97 49.44
CA VAL A 217 1.45 12.01 49.76
C VAL A 217 0.38 11.42 50.69
N PRO A 218 0.08 12.03 51.85
CA PRO A 218 -0.97 11.55 52.74
C PRO A 218 -2.33 11.65 52.04
N ILE A 219 -2.79 10.55 51.45
CA ILE A 219 -4.09 10.47 50.80
C ILE A 219 -5.18 10.66 51.89
N PRO A 220 -6.15 11.57 51.70
CA PRO A 220 -7.25 11.74 52.63
C PRO A 220 -8.00 10.42 52.81
N LYS A 221 -8.33 10.07 54.06
CA LYS A 221 -8.86 8.77 54.53
C LYS A 221 -9.99 8.17 53.68
N PHE A 222 -10.72 8.99 52.92
CA PHE A 222 -11.85 8.59 52.09
C PHE A 222 -11.50 7.61 50.95
N PHE A 223 -10.30 7.68 50.37
CA PHE A 223 -9.90 6.75 49.28
C PHE A 223 -9.29 5.44 49.77
N ARG A 224 -8.94 5.34 51.05
CA ARG A 224 -8.28 4.16 51.64
C ARG A 224 -9.22 2.95 51.74
N ASP A 225 -10.53 3.18 51.80
CA ASP A 225 -11.51 2.13 52.13
C ASP A 225 -12.23 1.53 50.91
N GLN A 226 -12.03 2.05 49.69
CA GLN A 226 -12.78 1.59 48.50
C GLN A 226 -11.97 0.99 47.36
N VAL A 227 -10.64 1.13 47.34
CA VAL A 227 -9.84 0.68 46.18
C VAL A 227 -8.58 -0.04 46.70
N PHE A 228 -8.53 -1.35 46.50
CA PHE A 228 -7.45 -2.31 46.80
C PHE A 228 -7.37 -2.89 48.22
N ILE A 229 -8.13 -3.96 48.44
CA ILE A 229 -7.81 -5.04 49.37
C ILE A 229 -8.02 -6.29 48.50
N VAL A 230 -6.99 -6.96 48.00
CA VAL A 230 -6.52 -8.23 48.60
C VAL A 230 -5.05 -8.59 48.29
N GLU A 231 -4.35 -7.95 47.32
CA GLU A 231 -2.94 -8.31 47.02
C GLU A 231 -1.90 -7.20 47.29
N VAL A 232 -2.34 -5.96 47.54
CA VAL A 232 -1.42 -4.83 47.75
C VAL A 232 -0.82 -4.83 49.16
N GLU A 233 -1.48 -5.38 50.19
CA GLU A 233 -0.93 -5.41 51.56
C GLU A 233 0.38 -6.21 51.67
N SER A 234 0.51 -7.30 50.91
CA SER A 234 1.75 -8.09 50.80
C SER A 234 2.91 -7.29 50.21
N TRP A 235 2.65 -6.49 49.17
CA TRP A 235 3.64 -5.59 48.60
C TRP A 235 3.87 -4.34 49.47
N HIS A 236 2.84 -3.89 50.19
CA HIS A 236 2.88 -2.72 51.06
C HIS A 236 3.73 -2.96 52.31
N LEU A 237 3.75 -4.19 52.86
CA LEU A 237 4.68 -4.60 53.92
C LEU A 237 6.11 -4.76 53.37
N ALA A 238 6.28 -5.40 52.21
CA ALA A 238 7.59 -5.59 51.59
C ALA A 238 8.28 -4.27 51.18
N ILE A 239 7.53 -3.31 50.64
CA ILE A 239 8.05 -2.00 50.18
C ILE A 239 8.29 -1.07 51.38
N ARG A 240 7.46 -1.12 52.43
CA ARG A 240 7.60 -0.27 53.62
C ARG A 240 8.81 -0.64 54.48
N ASP A 241 9.12 -1.92 54.60
CA ASP A 241 10.23 -2.40 55.44
C ASP A 241 11.60 -2.34 54.72
N SER A 242 11.62 -2.12 53.40
CA SER A 242 12.87 -1.93 52.65
C SER A 242 12.69 -1.10 51.37
N PRO A 243 12.43 0.21 51.50
CA PRO A 243 12.42 1.12 50.34
C PRO A 243 13.76 1.06 49.57
N VAL A 244 14.87 0.82 50.28
CA VAL A 244 16.21 0.61 49.70
C VAL A 244 16.24 -0.58 48.73
N LEU A 245 15.53 -1.67 49.02
CA LEU A 245 15.55 -2.89 48.20
C LEU A 245 14.78 -2.69 46.87
N VAL A 246 13.73 -1.88 46.88
CA VAL A 246 12.96 -1.55 45.66
C VAL A 246 13.78 -0.65 44.75
N THR A 247 14.42 0.40 45.29
CA THR A 247 15.36 1.22 44.53
C THR A 247 16.55 0.39 44.06
N GLU A 248 17.12 -0.48 44.90
CA GLU A 248 18.24 -1.34 44.52
C GLU A 248 17.87 -2.34 43.42
N THR A 249 16.65 -2.92 43.45
CA THR A 249 16.17 -3.81 42.39
C THR A 249 15.94 -3.05 41.09
N PHE A 250 15.41 -1.82 41.17
CA PHE A 250 15.27 -0.94 40.02
C PHE A 250 16.62 -0.50 39.45
N TYR A 251 17.60 -0.18 40.30
CA TYR A 251 18.98 0.13 39.90
C TYR A 251 19.72 -1.10 39.36
N ARG A 252 19.44 -2.30 39.85
CA ARG A 252 19.96 -3.56 39.29
C ARG A 252 19.35 -3.87 37.93
N LEU A 253 18.05 -3.66 37.75
CA LEU A 253 17.39 -3.77 36.44
C LEU A 253 17.89 -2.71 35.46
N ALA A 254 18.03 -1.45 35.90
CA ALA A 254 18.66 -0.38 35.13
C ALA A 254 20.14 -0.67 34.84
N GLY A 255 20.83 -1.38 35.74
CA GLY A 255 22.20 -1.84 35.57
C GLY A 255 22.36 -2.98 34.56
N ILE A 256 21.29 -3.70 34.24
CA ILE A 256 21.27 -4.73 33.19
C ILE A 256 21.14 -4.10 31.78
N PHE A 257 20.56 -2.91 31.66
CA PHE A 257 20.40 -2.22 30.36
C PHE A 257 21.71 -2.02 29.59
N PRO A 258 22.81 -1.55 30.20
CA PRO A 258 24.12 -1.46 29.53
C PRO A 258 24.59 -2.79 28.93
N TYR A 259 24.32 -3.93 29.60
CA TYR A 259 24.69 -5.25 29.12
C TYR A 259 23.81 -5.72 27.97
N ILE A 260 22.50 -5.45 28.02
CA ILE A 260 21.58 -5.71 26.89
C ILE A 260 21.99 -4.87 25.68
N ILE A 261 22.33 -3.58 25.88
CA ILE A 261 22.80 -2.68 24.82
C ILE A 261 24.14 -3.16 24.25
N ALA A 262 25.07 -3.63 25.09
CA ALA A 262 26.37 -4.15 24.65
C ALA A 262 26.23 -5.46 23.86
N ALA A 263 25.43 -6.42 24.35
CA ALA A 263 25.14 -7.66 23.64
C ALA A 263 24.46 -7.39 22.29
N TYR A 264 23.56 -6.40 22.25
CA TYR A 264 22.90 -5.97 21.01
C TYR A 264 23.88 -5.32 20.02
N LYS A 265 24.78 -4.44 20.47
CA LYS A 265 25.83 -3.87 19.61
C LYS A 265 26.71 -4.96 19.00
N SER A 266 27.00 -6.01 19.76
CA SER A 266 27.73 -7.18 19.27
C SER A 266 26.96 -7.92 18.17
N LEU A 267 25.67 -8.19 18.36
CA LEU A 267 24.82 -8.85 17.37
C LEU A 267 24.62 -8.00 16.10
N LEU A 268 24.56 -6.67 16.24
CA LEU A 268 24.45 -5.76 15.10
C LEU A 268 25.73 -5.76 14.26
N ALA A 269 26.90 -5.72 14.90
CA ALA A 269 28.19 -5.81 14.23
C ALA A 269 28.36 -7.15 13.48
N GLU A 270 27.92 -8.26 14.08
CA GLU A 270 27.95 -9.58 13.45
C GLU A 270 27.02 -9.66 12.22
N LYS A 271 25.82 -9.07 12.31
CA LYS A 271 24.89 -8.97 11.17
C LYS A 271 25.48 -8.13 10.04
N GLU A 272 26.10 -6.99 10.34
CA GLU A 272 26.76 -6.14 9.33
C GLU A 272 27.93 -6.86 8.65
N ALA A 273 28.71 -7.64 9.39
CA ALA A 273 29.78 -8.48 8.85
C ALA A 273 29.25 -9.58 7.90
N LEU A 274 28.14 -10.23 8.28
CA LEU A 274 27.47 -11.22 7.42
C LEU A 274 26.88 -10.60 6.15
N GLN A 275 26.28 -9.41 6.25
CA GLN A 275 25.75 -8.70 5.08
C GLN A 275 26.85 -8.24 4.13
N SER A 276 27.99 -7.78 4.65
CA SER A 276 29.17 -7.45 3.84
C SER A 276 29.71 -8.69 3.11
N SER A 277 29.78 -9.84 3.80
CA SER A 277 30.21 -11.11 3.22
C SER A 277 29.25 -11.60 2.12
N LEU A 278 27.94 -11.45 2.33
CA LEU A 278 26.90 -11.79 1.35
C LEU A 278 26.97 -10.88 0.11
N ALA A 279 27.28 -9.59 0.28
CA ALA A 279 27.44 -8.66 -0.84
C ALA A 279 28.63 -9.05 -1.74
N VAL A 280 29.76 -9.43 -1.14
CA VAL A 280 30.94 -9.92 -1.88
C VAL A 280 30.64 -11.20 -2.65
N LEU A 281 29.90 -12.15 -2.03
CA LEU A 281 29.46 -13.36 -2.72
C LEU A 281 28.51 -13.06 -3.88
N LYS A 282 27.60 -12.10 -3.71
CA LYS A 282 26.65 -11.70 -4.75
C LYS A 282 27.33 -11.04 -5.95
N ASP A 283 28.37 -10.23 -5.71
CA ASP A 283 29.19 -9.63 -6.76
C ASP A 283 30.07 -10.68 -7.46
N SER A 284 30.56 -11.70 -6.74
CA SER A 284 31.30 -12.83 -7.33
C SER A 284 30.43 -13.64 -8.30
N TRP A 285 29.17 -13.90 -7.94
CA TRP A 285 28.23 -14.66 -8.77
C TRP A 285 27.77 -13.88 -10.00
N ARG A 286 27.61 -12.56 -9.87
CA ARG A 286 27.23 -11.68 -10.99
C ARG A 286 28.29 -11.63 -12.11
N ASN A 287 29.55 -11.95 -11.80
CA ASN A 287 30.64 -11.94 -12.78
C ASN A 287 30.79 -13.26 -13.55
N GLU A 288 30.11 -14.35 -13.16
CA GLU A 288 30.18 -15.64 -13.88
C GLU A 288 29.10 -15.78 -14.98
N ASP A 289 28.01 -15.02 -14.91
CA ASP A 289 26.89 -15.10 -15.87
C ASP A 289 27.08 -14.28 -17.16
N GLU A 290 28.19 -13.55 -17.33
CA GLU A 290 28.40 -12.66 -18.49
C GLU A 290 29.01 -13.34 -19.74
N THR A 291 29.06 -14.68 -19.80
CA THR A 291 29.59 -15.41 -20.97
C THR A 291 28.64 -16.45 -21.58
N VAL A 292 27.40 -16.07 -21.91
CA VAL A 292 26.61 -16.82 -22.92
C VAL A 292 25.90 -15.86 -23.89
N HIS A 293 26.47 -15.73 -25.09
CA HIS A 293 25.85 -15.09 -26.25
C HIS A 293 24.81 -16.02 -26.89
N VAL A 294 23.56 -15.58 -27.04
CA VAL A 294 22.67 -16.01 -28.15
C VAL A 294 21.81 -14.85 -28.64
N SER A 295 21.81 -14.68 -29.96
CA SER A 295 21.22 -13.58 -30.71
C SER A 295 19.81 -13.90 -31.24
N THR A 296 18.99 -12.85 -31.35
CA THR A 296 17.89 -12.58 -32.33
C THR A 296 16.59 -13.40 -32.33
N LEU A 297 15.44 -12.70 -32.26
CA LEU A 297 14.45 -12.59 -33.35
C LEU A 297 13.35 -11.54 -33.09
N ASN A 298 13.01 -10.78 -34.14
CA ASN A 298 11.89 -9.83 -34.28
C ASN A 298 10.58 -10.55 -34.63
N ALA A 299 9.42 -9.98 -34.27
CA ALA A 299 8.28 -9.67 -35.18
C ALA A 299 6.98 -9.25 -34.44
N ASP A 300 6.14 -8.51 -35.19
CA ASP A 300 5.04 -7.62 -34.80
C ASP A 300 3.65 -8.21 -34.47
N SER A 301 2.90 -7.38 -33.72
CA SER A 301 1.45 -7.05 -33.78
C SER A 301 0.33 -8.10 -33.58
N SER A 302 -0.52 -7.85 -32.56
CA SER A 302 -2.01 -7.77 -32.65
C SER A 302 -2.60 -7.52 -31.26
N SER A 303 -3.57 -6.61 -31.16
CA SER A 303 -4.14 -6.07 -29.91
C SER A 303 -5.51 -6.65 -29.60
N THR A 304 -5.73 -7.18 -28.39
CA THR A 304 -7.03 -7.20 -27.69
C THR A 304 -6.86 -7.60 -26.21
N TYR A 305 -7.57 -6.89 -25.32
CA TYR A 305 -7.76 -7.11 -23.87
C TYR A 305 -6.49 -7.19 -22.96
N LYS A 306 -6.17 -6.08 -22.30
CA LYS A 306 -5.10 -5.97 -21.29
C LYS A 306 -5.67 -5.78 -19.88
N VAL A 307 -6.12 -6.89 -19.31
CA VAL A 307 -6.16 -7.10 -17.85
C VAL A 307 -5.58 -8.49 -17.53
N ASP A 308 -5.55 -9.41 -18.50
CA ASP A 308 -4.92 -10.73 -18.33
C ASP A 308 -3.39 -10.70 -18.36
N ASP A 309 -2.75 -9.85 -19.16
CA ASP A 309 -1.29 -9.92 -19.35
C ASP A 309 -0.47 -9.69 -18.08
N GLU A 310 -0.97 -8.89 -17.13
CA GLU A 310 -0.23 -8.57 -15.90
C GLU A 310 -0.41 -9.68 -14.85
N VAL A 311 -1.61 -10.28 -14.75
CA VAL A 311 -1.85 -11.47 -13.93
C VAL A 311 -1.12 -12.68 -14.50
N LYS A 312 -1.12 -12.84 -15.83
CA LYS A 312 -0.41 -13.90 -16.55
C LYS A 312 1.10 -13.73 -16.49
N ALA A 313 1.61 -12.49 -16.55
CA ALA A 313 3.03 -12.20 -16.31
C ALA A 313 3.43 -12.43 -14.86
N THR A 314 2.57 -12.10 -13.89
CA THR A 314 2.84 -12.36 -12.46
C THR A 314 2.79 -13.85 -12.16
N LEU A 315 1.83 -14.60 -12.72
CA LEU A 315 1.77 -16.06 -12.61
C LEU A 315 2.96 -16.74 -13.31
N SER A 316 3.33 -16.29 -14.51
CA SER A 316 4.49 -16.82 -15.24
C SER A 316 5.80 -16.51 -14.52
N ALA A 317 5.93 -15.36 -13.88
CA ALA A 317 7.08 -15.02 -13.04
C ALA A 317 7.12 -15.86 -11.76
N LEU A 318 5.97 -16.14 -11.13
CA LEU A 318 5.88 -17.05 -9.99
C LEU A 318 6.22 -18.50 -10.38
N LEU A 319 5.74 -18.98 -11.52
CA LEU A 319 6.03 -20.31 -12.07
C LEU A 319 7.52 -20.48 -12.39
N ASN A 320 8.18 -19.46 -12.93
CA ASN A 320 9.63 -19.49 -13.18
C ASN A 320 10.44 -19.51 -11.87
N VAL A 321 10.01 -18.77 -10.84
CA VAL A 321 10.65 -18.77 -9.50
C VAL A 321 10.46 -20.12 -8.79
N ILE A 322 9.37 -20.84 -9.07
CA ILE A 322 9.10 -22.18 -8.54
C ILE A 322 9.91 -23.24 -9.31
N CYS A 323 10.11 -23.07 -10.61
CA CYS A 323 10.83 -24.04 -11.46
C CYS A 323 12.37 -23.97 -11.35
N GLU A 324 12.95 -22.85 -10.89
CA GLU A 324 14.41 -22.69 -10.76
C GLU A 324 14.99 -23.13 -9.40
N LYS A 325 14.18 -23.57 -8.45
CA LYS A 325 14.68 -24.06 -7.16
C LYS A 325 14.88 -25.58 -7.19
N GLU A 326 16.13 -26.01 -7.17
CA GLU A 326 16.55 -27.42 -7.09
C GLU A 326 16.20 -28.12 -5.75
N ASP A 327 15.56 -27.43 -4.80
CA ASP A 327 15.27 -27.99 -3.49
C ASP A 327 13.82 -28.51 -3.43
N ALA A 328 13.64 -29.76 -3.88
CA ALA A 328 12.34 -30.43 -4.04
C ALA A 328 11.48 -30.50 -2.76
N ALA A 329 12.08 -30.31 -1.57
CA ALA A 329 11.38 -30.27 -0.29
C ALA A 329 10.72 -28.90 0.00
N ALA A 330 11.37 -27.80 -0.38
CA ALA A 330 10.84 -26.45 -0.19
C ALA A 330 9.75 -26.09 -1.21
N VAL A 331 9.84 -26.66 -2.42
CA VAL A 331 8.82 -26.52 -3.47
C VAL A 331 7.49 -27.16 -3.04
N ARG A 332 7.52 -28.35 -2.43
CA ARG A 332 6.31 -29.04 -1.95
C ARG A 332 5.52 -28.27 -0.88
N THR A 333 6.21 -27.59 0.04
CA THR A 333 5.56 -26.79 1.09
C THR A 333 4.95 -25.51 0.53
N LEU A 334 5.70 -24.77 -0.30
CA LEU A 334 5.22 -23.53 -0.94
C LEU A 334 4.04 -23.76 -1.90
N GLU A 335 4.03 -24.86 -2.66
CA GLU A 335 2.94 -25.19 -3.59
C GLU A 335 1.66 -25.58 -2.85
N SER A 336 1.77 -26.29 -1.72
CA SER A 336 0.61 -26.66 -0.90
C SER A 336 -0.06 -25.43 -0.26
N GLU A 337 0.72 -24.43 0.17
CA GLU A 337 0.20 -23.21 0.77
C GLU A 337 -0.47 -22.28 -0.27
N ASN A 338 0.07 -22.21 -1.49
CA ASN A 338 -0.51 -21.39 -2.56
C ASN A 338 -1.86 -21.92 -3.05
N ILE A 339 -2.00 -23.25 -3.21
CA ILE A 339 -3.29 -23.87 -3.58
C ILE A 339 -4.33 -23.68 -2.46
N VAL A 340 -3.91 -23.77 -1.20
CA VAL A 340 -4.79 -23.51 -0.05
C VAL A 340 -5.24 -22.04 -0.02
N CYS A 341 -4.36 -21.08 -0.29
CA CYS A 341 -4.70 -19.66 -0.39
C CYS A 341 -5.65 -19.36 -1.55
N LEU A 342 -5.44 -19.97 -2.73
CA LEU A 342 -6.33 -19.83 -3.88
C LEU A 342 -7.73 -20.40 -3.59
N ARG A 343 -7.82 -21.61 -3.02
CA ARG A 343 -9.11 -22.20 -2.60
C ARG A 343 -9.85 -21.33 -1.59
N ARG A 344 -9.13 -20.77 -0.61
CA ARG A 344 -9.72 -19.87 0.39
C ARG A 344 -10.23 -18.58 -0.23
N SER A 345 -9.49 -18.01 -1.19
CA SER A 345 -9.89 -16.80 -1.92
C SER A 345 -11.14 -17.06 -2.78
N LEU A 346 -11.19 -18.20 -3.47
CA LEU A 346 -12.37 -18.64 -4.23
C LEU A 346 -13.59 -18.81 -3.31
N GLN A 347 -13.42 -19.45 -2.15
CA GLN A 347 -14.50 -19.65 -1.19
C GLN A 347 -15.08 -18.32 -0.67
N ILE A 348 -14.22 -17.34 -0.35
CA ILE A 348 -14.66 -15.99 0.06
C ILE A 348 -15.48 -15.32 -1.04
N LEU A 349 -15.05 -15.41 -2.30
CA LEU A 349 -15.78 -14.81 -3.42
C LEU A 349 -17.11 -15.50 -3.72
N VAL A 350 -17.18 -16.82 -3.57
CA VAL A 350 -18.44 -17.58 -3.70
C VAL A 350 -19.42 -17.22 -2.58
N GLU A 351 -18.95 -17.08 -1.33
CA GLU A 351 -19.78 -16.64 -0.21
C GLU A 351 -20.25 -15.20 -0.38
N GLU A 352 -19.39 -14.30 -0.86
CA GLU A 352 -19.76 -12.90 -1.13
C GLU A 352 -20.77 -12.80 -2.27
N LYS A 353 -20.59 -13.56 -3.36
CA LYS A 353 -21.61 -13.67 -4.42
C LYS A 353 -22.95 -14.12 -3.83
N LYS A 354 -22.95 -15.20 -3.04
CA LYS A 354 -24.17 -15.72 -2.42
C LYS A 354 -24.86 -14.66 -1.55
N ARG A 355 -24.11 -13.92 -0.71
CA ARG A 355 -24.68 -12.82 0.09
C ARG A 355 -25.27 -11.71 -0.78
N GLN A 356 -24.59 -11.34 -1.85
CA GLN A 356 -25.09 -10.31 -2.78
C GLN A 356 -26.32 -10.79 -3.55
N ASP A 357 -26.37 -12.05 -3.98
CA ASP A 357 -27.53 -12.66 -4.62
C ASP A 357 -28.72 -12.73 -3.66
N ASP A 358 -28.53 -13.16 -2.41
CA ASP A 358 -29.59 -13.24 -1.41
C ASP A 358 -30.14 -11.83 -1.06
N ALA A 359 -29.26 -10.84 -0.86
CA ALA A 359 -29.65 -9.45 -0.62
C ALA A 359 -30.37 -8.84 -1.83
N PHE A 360 -29.83 -9.07 -3.04
CA PHE A 360 -30.44 -8.59 -4.27
C PHE A 360 -31.79 -9.25 -4.55
N MET A 361 -31.95 -10.55 -4.31
CA MET A 361 -33.23 -11.24 -4.53
C MET A 361 -34.30 -10.79 -3.54
N ALA A 362 -33.93 -10.50 -2.29
CA ALA A 362 -34.83 -9.88 -1.32
C ALA A 362 -35.28 -8.48 -1.77
N ASP A 363 -34.33 -7.63 -2.20
CA ASP A 363 -34.62 -6.26 -2.64
C ASP A 363 -35.33 -6.21 -4.00
N ARG A 364 -35.00 -7.10 -4.93
CA ARG A 364 -35.56 -7.17 -6.29
C ARG A 364 -37.06 -7.42 -6.26
N LYS A 365 -37.53 -8.30 -5.37
CA LYS A 365 -38.97 -8.58 -5.23
C LYS A 365 -39.72 -7.32 -4.77
N HIS A 366 -39.17 -6.59 -3.80
CA HIS A 366 -39.75 -5.34 -3.31
C HIS A 366 -39.70 -4.23 -4.37
N LEU A 367 -38.58 -4.13 -5.10
CA LEU A 367 -38.35 -3.11 -6.12
C LEU A 367 -39.23 -3.32 -7.35
N LEU A 368 -39.41 -4.57 -7.81
CA LEU A 368 -40.35 -4.90 -8.89
C LEU A 368 -41.80 -4.64 -8.48
N ALA A 369 -42.20 -5.01 -7.27
CA ALA A 369 -43.54 -4.71 -6.74
C ALA A 369 -43.79 -3.19 -6.71
N ARG A 370 -42.79 -2.39 -6.30
CA ARG A 370 -42.89 -0.93 -6.26
C ARG A 370 -42.96 -0.30 -7.66
N ILE A 371 -42.18 -0.81 -8.62
CA ILE A 371 -42.27 -0.35 -10.01
C ILE A 371 -43.64 -0.68 -10.59
N GLU A 372 -44.17 -1.88 -10.35
CA GLU A 372 -45.48 -2.29 -10.84
C GLU A 372 -46.59 -1.42 -10.23
N GLU A 373 -46.54 -1.16 -8.93
CA GLU A 373 -47.43 -0.23 -8.23
C GLU A 373 -47.40 1.16 -8.87
N LEU A 374 -46.21 1.76 -9.03
CA LEU A 374 -46.07 3.08 -9.66
C LEU A 374 -46.62 3.10 -11.09
N MET A 375 -46.36 2.06 -11.88
CA MET A 375 -46.86 1.96 -13.25
C MET A 375 -48.38 1.76 -13.31
N THR A 376 -48.98 1.11 -12.32
CA THR A 376 -50.45 1.00 -12.24
C THR A 376 -51.11 2.33 -11.92
N VAL A 377 -50.52 3.12 -11.00
CA VAL A 377 -50.99 4.47 -10.67
C VAL A 377 -50.87 5.40 -11.88
N VAL A 378 -49.72 5.41 -12.55
CA VAL A 378 -49.49 6.20 -13.77
C VAL A 378 -50.52 5.86 -14.84
N LYS A 379 -50.78 4.57 -15.13
CA LYS A 379 -51.77 4.16 -16.13
C LYS A 379 -53.21 4.57 -15.75
N HIS A 380 -53.54 4.55 -14.46
CA HIS A 380 -54.86 4.96 -13.98
C HIS A 380 -55.07 6.46 -14.15
N ASP A 381 -54.07 7.26 -13.81
CA ASP A 381 -54.15 8.71 -13.90
C ASP A 381 -54.06 9.21 -15.36
N GLU A 382 -53.26 8.56 -16.21
CA GLU A 382 -53.28 8.80 -17.66
C GLU A 382 -54.68 8.53 -18.27
N LYS A 383 -55.36 7.45 -17.85
CA LYS A 383 -56.73 7.15 -18.30
C LYS A 383 -57.75 8.18 -17.82
N LYS A 384 -57.58 8.75 -16.62
CA LYS A 384 -58.42 9.86 -16.15
C LYS A 384 -58.20 11.10 -17.00
N CYS A 385 -56.94 11.40 -17.35
CA CYS A 385 -56.60 12.55 -18.19
C CYS A 385 -56.99 12.40 -19.67
N ALA A 386 -57.17 11.18 -20.17
CA ALA A 386 -57.53 10.92 -21.57
C ALA A 386 -59.03 11.09 -21.90
N ARG A 387 -59.92 11.41 -20.94
CA ARG A 387 -61.36 11.56 -21.22
C ARG A 387 -61.67 12.87 -21.96
N PRO A 388 -62.62 12.85 -22.92
CA PRO A 388 -62.95 14.01 -23.75
C PRO A 388 -63.46 15.22 -22.93
N PRO A 389 -63.31 16.44 -23.47
CA PRO A 389 -63.22 17.68 -22.70
C PRO A 389 -64.58 18.26 -22.30
N SER A 390 -65.45 17.47 -21.65
CA SER A 390 -66.75 17.98 -21.21
C SER A 390 -66.82 18.41 -19.75
N SER A 391 -65.88 18.10 -18.84
CA SER A 391 -65.99 18.64 -17.46
C SER A 391 -64.77 18.69 -16.52
N ALA A 392 -63.54 18.38 -16.91
CA ALA A 392 -62.37 18.71 -16.08
C ALA A 392 -61.08 18.71 -16.91
N LYS A 393 -60.41 19.86 -17.02
CA LYS A 393 -59.00 19.88 -17.45
C LYS A 393 -58.20 19.09 -16.41
N CYS A 394 -57.31 18.19 -16.83
CA CYS A 394 -56.29 17.70 -15.91
C CYS A 394 -55.49 18.90 -15.42
N ASP A 395 -55.47 19.08 -14.10
CA ASP A 395 -54.72 20.17 -13.49
C ASP A 395 -53.23 19.93 -13.75
N TYR A 396 -52.49 21.01 -13.96
CA TYR A 396 -51.05 21.01 -14.19
C TYR A 396 -50.30 20.23 -13.10
N GLU A 397 -50.81 20.24 -11.86
CA GLU A 397 -50.27 19.46 -10.75
C GLU A 397 -50.36 17.94 -10.98
N SER A 398 -51.41 17.46 -11.64
CA SER A 398 -51.59 16.03 -11.95
C SER A 398 -50.59 15.57 -13.01
N GLU A 399 -50.35 16.37 -14.05
CA GLU A 399 -49.33 16.08 -15.07
C GLU A 399 -47.93 16.04 -14.46
N ARG A 400 -47.61 17.00 -13.59
CA ARG A 400 -46.34 17.05 -12.87
C ARG A 400 -46.15 15.84 -11.94
N HIS A 401 -47.21 15.37 -11.30
CA HIS A 401 -47.17 14.18 -10.45
C HIS A 401 -46.95 12.90 -11.26
N ILE A 402 -47.64 12.75 -12.41
CA ILE A 402 -47.43 11.63 -13.34
C ILE A 402 -45.97 11.59 -13.83
N GLU A 403 -45.41 12.73 -14.21
CA GLU A 403 -44.03 12.83 -14.69
C GLU A 403 -43.01 12.52 -13.58
N ALA A 404 -43.26 12.96 -12.34
CA ALA A 404 -42.43 12.61 -11.20
C ALA A 404 -42.44 11.09 -10.92
N MET A 405 -43.61 10.43 -11.01
CA MET A 405 -43.72 8.98 -10.84
C MET A 405 -43.01 8.20 -11.96
N LYS A 406 -43.08 8.68 -13.21
CA LYS A 406 -42.34 8.10 -14.35
C LYS A 406 -40.83 8.18 -14.14
N ASN A 407 -40.34 9.33 -13.69
CA ASN A 407 -38.92 9.54 -13.41
C ASN A 407 -38.43 8.65 -12.26
N GLU A 408 -39.23 8.46 -11.20
CA GLU A 408 -38.87 7.56 -10.10
C GLU A 408 -38.87 6.09 -10.55
N ALA A 409 -39.85 5.66 -11.36
CA ALA A 409 -39.86 4.32 -11.93
C ALA A 409 -38.62 4.06 -12.83
N LEU A 410 -38.21 5.06 -13.62
CA LEU A 410 -37.00 4.98 -14.44
C LEU A 410 -35.73 4.90 -13.57
N ARG A 411 -35.66 5.67 -12.49
CA ARG A 411 -34.54 5.63 -11.53
C ARG A 411 -34.39 4.24 -10.91
N LEU A 412 -35.50 3.65 -10.46
CA LEU A 412 -35.52 2.29 -9.90
C LEU A 412 -35.10 1.24 -10.93
N LYS A 413 -35.57 1.35 -12.18
CA LYS A 413 -35.16 0.47 -13.27
C LYS A 413 -33.65 0.54 -13.56
N ASN A 414 -33.06 1.73 -13.54
CA ASN A 414 -31.61 1.92 -13.72
C ASN A 414 -30.79 1.35 -12.54
N ALA A 415 -31.31 1.45 -11.31
CA ALA A 415 -30.69 0.82 -10.16
C ALA A 415 -30.65 -0.70 -10.31
N GLN A 416 -31.75 -1.32 -10.78
CA GLN A 416 -31.81 -2.76 -11.06
C GLN A 416 -30.73 -3.19 -12.07
N THR A 417 -30.59 -2.51 -13.21
CA THR A 417 -29.57 -2.84 -14.22
C THR A 417 -28.15 -2.67 -13.69
N HIS A 418 -27.91 -1.71 -12.79
CA HIS A 418 -26.60 -1.55 -12.16
C HIS A 418 -26.23 -2.75 -11.28
N TYR A 419 -27.19 -3.27 -10.50
CA TYR A 419 -26.98 -4.46 -9.68
C TYR A 419 -26.77 -5.72 -10.53
N GLU A 420 -27.56 -5.92 -11.59
CA GLU A 420 -27.38 -7.04 -12.53
C GLU A 420 -25.97 -7.05 -13.14
N CYS A 421 -25.46 -5.88 -13.53
CA CYS A 421 -24.10 -5.73 -14.05
C CYS A 421 -23.01 -6.08 -13.01
N LYS A 422 -23.22 -5.72 -11.74
CA LYS A 422 -22.29 -6.04 -10.66
C LYS A 422 -22.22 -7.56 -10.38
N ILE A 423 -23.37 -8.25 -10.44
CA ILE A 423 -23.43 -9.71 -10.29
C ILE A 423 -22.68 -10.39 -11.45
N THR A 424 -22.95 -10.01 -12.70
CA THR A 424 -22.25 -10.58 -13.87
C THR A 424 -20.74 -10.34 -13.82
N SER A 425 -20.29 -9.18 -13.30
CA SER A 425 -18.87 -8.93 -13.09
C SER A 425 -18.23 -9.84 -12.04
N LEU A 426 -18.96 -10.22 -10.99
CA LEU A 426 -18.48 -11.18 -9.99
C LEU A 426 -18.44 -12.61 -10.55
N GLU A 427 -19.41 -12.96 -11.41
CA GLU A 427 -19.42 -14.26 -12.09
C GLU A 427 -18.20 -14.45 -12.99
N GLY A 428 -17.83 -13.43 -13.77
CA GLY A 428 -16.61 -13.47 -14.57
C GLY A 428 -15.36 -13.76 -13.73
N LYS A 429 -15.19 -13.03 -12.61
CA LYS A 429 -14.05 -13.24 -11.70
C LYS A 429 -14.01 -14.63 -11.07
N ILE A 430 -15.16 -15.21 -10.75
CA ILE A 430 -15.26 -16.56 -10.20
C ILE A 430 -14.85 -17.59 -11.25
N VAL A 431 -15.28 -17.41 -12.50
CA VAL A 431 -14.86 -18.28 -13.63
C VAL A 431 -13.35 -18.21 -13.83
N ASP A 432 -12.78 -17.01 -13.94
CA ASP A 432 -11.34 -16.83 -14.15
C ASP A 432 -10.49 -17.48 -13.05
N LEU A 433 -10.91 -17.36 -11.79
CA LEU A 433 -10.24 -17.98 -10.64
C LEU A 433 -10.42 -19.50 -10.61
N THR A 434 -11.57 -20.00 -11.04
CA THR A 434 -11.84 -21.45 -11.12
C THR A 434 -10.98 -22.10 -12.20
N ASP A 435 -10.84 -21.44 -13.35
CA ASP A 435 -9.98 -21.89 -14.45
C ASP A 435 -8.50 -21.88 -14.03
N THR A 436 -8.07 -20.82 -13.34
CA THR A 436 -6.71 -20.73 -12.78
C THR A 436 -6.44 -21.85 -11.77
N LEU A 437 -7.38 -22.10 -10.85
CA LEU A 437 -7.25 -23.18 -9.87
C LEU A 437 -7.17 -24.55 -10.55
N SER A 438 -8.02 -24.79 -11.55
CA SER A 438 -8.05 -26.05 -12.32
C SER A 438 -6.72 -26.28 -13.05
N GLN A 439 -6.13 -25.23 -13.62
CA GLN A 439 -4.83 -25.30 -14.27
C GLN A 439 -3.70 -25.60 -13.27
N CYS A 440 -3.70 -24.96 -12.09
CA CYS A 440 -2.73 -25.26 -11.03
C CYS A 440 -2.86 -26.70 -10.52
N GLU A 441 -4.09 -27.21 -10.35
CA GLU A 441 -4.32 -28.60 -9.92
C GLU A 441 -3.83 -29.60 -10.97
N TYR A 442 -4.07 -29.34 -12.26
CA TYR A 442 -3.58 -30.16 -13.36
C TYR A 442 -2.04 -30.19 -13.44
N GLU A 443 -1.38 -29.05 -13.30
CA GLU A 443 0.09 -28.98 -13.30
C GLU A 443 0.68 -29.75 -12.11
N ASN A 444 0.10 -29.59 -10.91
CA ASN A 444 0.54 -30.32 -9.72
C ASN A 444 0.39 -31.84 -9.89
N GLU A 445 -0.71 -32.32 -10.48
CA GLU A 445 -0.90 -33.74 -10.78
C GLU A 445 0.16 -34.26 -11.77
N LYS A 446 0.47 -33.49 -12.81
CA LYS A 446 1.53 -33.84 -13.79
C LYS A 446 2.91 -33.94 -13.12
N TYR A 447 3.25 -33.01 -12.22
CA TYR A 447 4.50 -33.07 -11.46
C TYR A 447 4.56 -34.26 -10.50
N ALA A 448 3.46 -34.58 -9.82
CA ALA A 448 3.37 -35.75 -8.96
C ALA A 448 3.58 -37.06 -9.75
N GLN A 449 3.03 -37.15 -10.97
CA GLN A 449 3.28 -38.28 -11.87
C GLN A 449 4.75 -38.38 -12.30
N MET A 450 5.39 -37.24 -12.61
CA MET A 450 6.81 -37.19 -12.99
C MET A 450 7.74 -37.62 -11.83
N LEU A 451 7.46 -37.16 -10.61
CA LEU A 451 8.21 -37.57 -9.41
C LEU A 451 8.07 -39.06 -9.11
N ASN A 452 6.88 -39.62 -9.29
CA ASN A 452 6.67 -41.06 -9.14
C ASN A 452 7.43 -41.86 -10.21
N ALA A 453 7.49 -41.37 -11.45
CA ALA A 453 8.27 -42.00 -12.51
C ALA A 453 9.79 -41.96 -12.21
N MET A 454 10.30 -40.83 -11.70
CA MET A 454 11.71 -40.71 -11.29
C MET A 454 12.05 -41.64 -10.12
N LYS A 455 11.14 -41.79 -9.14
CA LYS A 455 11.35 -42.71 -8.02
C LYS A 455 11.43 -44.17 -8.47
N ILE A 456 10.56 -44.58 -9.40
CA ILE A 456 10.58 -45.93 -9.98
C ILE A 456 11.90 -46.17 -10.74
N SER A 457 12.45 -45.14 -11.41
CA SER A 457 13.75 -45.24 -12.10
C SER A 457 14.91 -45.41 -11.12
N ALA A 458 14.96 -44.62 -10.05
CA ALA A 458 16.02 -44.69 -9.05
C ALA A 458 16.05 -46.04 -8.32
N ASP A 459 14.88 -46.56 -7.93
CA ASP A 459 14.76 -47.87 -7.28
C ASP A 459 15.18 -49.03 -8.22
N SER A 460 15.16 -48.81 -9.55
CA SER A 460 15.59 -49.80 -10.55
C SER A 460 17.11 -49.80 -10.81
N GLU A 461 17.78 -48.66 -10.67
CA GLU A 461 19.25 -48.56 -10.82
C GLU A 461 19.98 -49.13 -9.61
N ASP A 462 19.45 -48.92 -8.40
CA ASP A 462 20.01 -49.51 -7.17
C ASP A 462 19.85 -51.05 -7.17
N ALA A 463 18.76 -51.57 -7.74
CA ALA A 463 18.57 -53.01 -7.92
C ALA A 463 19.55 -53.62 -8.94
N ALA A 464 19.98 -52.86 -9.95
CA ALA A 464 20.97 -53.31 -10.94
C ALA A 464 22.39 -53.34 -10.37
N GLN A 465 22.78 -52.33 -9.57
CA GLN A 465 24.12 -52.26 -8.95
C GLN A 465 24.36 -53.31 -7.86
N ILE A 466 23.32 -53.72 -7.13
CA ILE A 466 23.44 -54.82 -6.15
C ILE A 466 23.75 -56.15 -6.86
N SER A 467 23.28 -56.35 -8.09
CA SER A 467 23.53 -57.57 -8.87
C SER A 467 24.96 -57.69 -9.43
N GLU A 468 25.70 -56.58 -9.58
CA GLU A 468 27.10 -56.58 -10.03
C GLU A 468 28.11 -56.69 -8.89
N SER A 469 27.74 -56.31 -7.66
CA SER A 469 28.63 -56.34 -6.49
C SER A 469 28.88 -57.75 -5.91
N GLU A 470 28.09 -58.76 -6.28
CA GLU A 470 28.27 -60.15 -5.80
C GLU A 470 29.27 -60.99 -6.63
N LYS A 471 29.91 -60.45 -7.67
CA LYS A 471 30.81 -61.21 -8.56
C LYS A 471 32.32 -61.05 -8.35
N SER A 472 32.80 -60.27 -7.38
CA SER A 472 34.24 -60.08 -7.20
C SER A 472 34.68 -60.09 -5.72
N ASN A 473 34.75 -61.29 -5.14
CA ASN A 473 35.50 -61.53 -3.90
C ASN A 473 36.65 -62.51 -4.16
N SER A 474 37.89 -62.01 -4.15
CA SER A 474 39.11 -62.80 -3.99
C SER A 474 40.09 -62.03 -3.08
N PRO A 475 40.67 -62.64 -2.02
CA PRO A 475 41.47 -61.92 -1.03
C PRO A 475 42.98 -62.21 -1.13
N GLU A 476 43.83 -61.17 -1.03
CA GLU A 476 45.23 -61.24 -0.53
C GLU A 476 45.65 -59.81 -0.11
N VAL A 477 45.83 -59.49 1.17
CA VAL A 477 47.01 -59.68 2.07
C VAL A 477 48.16 -58.67 1.85
N ARG A 478 48.56 -58.03 2.97
CA ARG A 478 49.83 -57.34 3.34
C ARG A 478 49.93 -55.79 3.30
N THR A 479 49.88 -55.23 4.52
CA THR A 479 50.89 -54.38 5.22
C THR A 479 51.85 -53.49 4.41
N VAL A 480 52.00 -52.22 4.81
CA VAL A 480 53.21 -51.58 5.41
C VAL A 480 53.04 -50.04 5.51
N LYS A 481 53.74 -49.50 6.52
CA LYS A 481 53.90 -48.15 7.06
C LYS A 481 54.49 -47.03 6.15
N GLU A 482 54.24 -45.80 6.63
CA GLU A 482 55.12 -44.61 6.78
C GLU A 482 55.54 -43.71 5.59
N ASP A 483 55.49 -42.41 5.94
CA ASP A 483 56.23 -41.22 5.46
C ASP A 483 55.90 -40.54 4.11
N ILE A 484 55.63 -39.21 4.17
CA ILE A 484 56.60 -38.16 3.80
C ILE A 484 56.07 -36.74 4.11
N LYS A 485 57.05 -35.92 4.53
CA LYS A 485 57.10 -34.54 5.00
C LYS A 485 56.95 -33.46 3.89
N LYS A 486 56.39 -32.31 4.31
CA LYS A 486 56.96 -30.93 4.23
C LYS A 486 57.07 -30.20 2.87
N ASN A 487 56.42 -29.02 2.81
CA ASN A 487 56.87 -27.69 2.30
C ASN A 487 55.58 -26.87 2.07
N ARG A 488 55.45 -25.59 2.45
CA ARG A 488 56.15 -24.44 1.85
C ARG A 488 55.84 -23.18 2.66
N SER A 489 56.86 -22.33 2.78
CA SER A 489 56.94 -21.05 3.47
C SER A 489 56.45 -19.87 2.64
N ASP A 490 56.25 -18.77 3.37
CA ASP A 490 55.83 -17.41 3.03
C ASP A 490 56.51 -16.76 1.81
N GLU A 491 55.77 -15.85 1.15
CA GLU A 491 56.31 -14.66 0.49
C GLU A 491 55.22 -13.57 0.37
N VAL A 492 55.55 -12.40 0.91
CA VAL A 492 54.85 -11.10 0.75
C VAL A 492 55.50 -10.36 -0.41
N PRO A 493 54.73 -9.54 -1.16
CA PRO A 493 55.33 -8.32 -1.67
C PRO A 493 54.51 -7.06 -1.39
N GLU A 494 55.27 -6.07 -0.92
CA GLU A 494 55.00 -4.65 -0.83
C GLU A 494 55.00 -4.03 -2.24
N PHE A 495 54.02 -3.17 -2.55
CA PHE A 495 54.11 -2.25 -3.69
C PHE A 495 53.33 -0.97 -3.39
N ASP A 496 54.05 0.15 -3.53
CA ASP A 496 53.57 1.51 -3.35
C ASP A 496 53.47 2.22 -4.71
N ALA A 497 52.63 3.26 -4.74
CA ALA A 497 52.49 4.31 -5.77
C ALA A 497 51.78 3.98 -7.10
N LEU A 498 50.50 4.39 -7.18
CA LEU A 498 49.93 5.02 -8.38
C LEU A 498 48.83 6.03 -7.97
N GLN A 499 49.15 7.30 -8.17
CA GLN A 499 48.30 8.45 -7.93
C GLN A 499 47.72 8.88 -9.28
N THR A 500 46.40 9.11 -9.36
CA THR A 500 45.67 10.21 -10.03
C THR A 500 44.30 9.80 -10.62
N ASN A 501 43.35 10.75 -10.46
CA ASN A 501 42.07 10.92 -11.15
C ASN A 501 40.80 10.30 -10.53
N LEU A 502 40.24 11.04 -9.55
CA LEU A 502 38.80 11.00 -9.21
C LEU A 502 38.20 12.39 -9.48
N PRO A 503 36.98 12.48 -10.06
CA PRO A 503 36.29 13.74 -10.31
C PRO A 503 35.71 14.35 -9.02
N PRO A 504 35.41 15.66 -8.98
CA PRO A 504 35.00 16.34 -7.77
C PRO A 504 33.61 15.89 -7.31
N THR A 505 33.53 15.26 -6.14
CA THR A 505 32.26 15.03 -5.46
C THR A 505 31.75 16.34 -4.86
N SER A 506 30.51 16.66 -5.22
CA SER A 506 29.73 17.84 -4.84
C SER A 506 29.76 18.20 -3.36
N GLU A 507 29.74 19.50 -3.09
CA GLU A 507 29.68 20.19 -1.79
C GLU A 507 28.58 19.71 -0.81
N ALA A 508 27.63 18.88 -1.24
CA ALA A 508 26.53 18.39 -0.40
C ALA A 508 26.95 17.39 0.71
N HIS A 509 28.09 16.72 0.59
CA HIS A 509 28.58 15.80 1.65
C HIS A 509 29.29 16.52 2.81
N SER A 510 29.81 17.73 2.56
CA SER A 510 30.49 18.55 3.57
C SER A 510 29.50 19.08 4.63
N GLU A 511 28.32 19.50 4.20
CA GLU A 511 27.29 20.07 5.08
C GLU A 511 26.63 19.00 5.98
N TYR A 512 26.47 17.78 5.47
CA TYR A 512 25.93 16.65 6.24
C TYR A 512 26.90 16.13 7.31
N SER A 513 28.20 16.06 6.99
CA SER A 513 29.23 15.68 7.95
C SER A 513 29.33 16.72 9.09
N SER A 514 29.34 18.01 8.73
CA SER A 514 29.40 19.11 9.70
C SER A 514 28.20 19.12 10.67
N ARG A 515 26.97 18.90 10.18
CA ARG A 515 25.78 18.84 11.05
C ARG A 515 25.72 17.59 11.92
N TYR A 516 26.22 16.46 11.44
CA TYR A 516 26.28 15.23 12.22
C TYR A 516 27.32 15.32 13.35
N PHE A 517 28.49 15.90 13.07
CA PHE A 517 29.51 16.15 14.11
C PHE A 517 29.07 17.21 15.12
N HIS A 518 28.34 18.26 14.70
CA HIS A 518 27.76 19.24 15.62
C HIS A 518 26.71 18.62 16.55
N LEU A 519 25.85 17.72 16.04
CA LEU A 519 24.87 17.00 16.87
C LEU A 519 25.51 16.01 17.84
N LEU A 520 26.60 15.35 17.43
CA LEU A 520 27.39 14.48 18.31
C LEU A 520 28.14 15.27 19.39
N GLU A 521 28.68 16.44 19.05
CA GLU A 521 29.34 17.34 19.99
C GLU A 521 28.34 17.97 20.97
N GLU A 522 27.12 18.32 20.54
CA GLU A 522 26.04 18.73 21.44
C GLU A 522 25.57 17.59 22.34
N PHE A 523 25.54 16.35 21.84
CA PHE A 523 25.16 15.18 22.63
C PHE A 523 26.22 14.80 23.69
N GLU A 524 27.51 14.91 23.36
CA GLU A 524 28.60 14.70 24.32
C GLU A 524 28.71 15.87 25.33
N ASN A 525 28.49 17.11 24.89
CA ASN A 525 28.35 18.26 25.80
C ASN A 525 27.11 18.15 26.70
N PHE A 526 26.02 17.53 26.23
CA PHE A 526 24.83 17.22 27.02
C PHE A 526 25.09 16.13 28.06
N LYS A 527 25.82 15.06 27.70
CA LYS A 527 26.32 14.04 28.64
C LYS A 527 27.14 14.65 29.78
N MET A 528 28.04 15.58 29.47
CA MET A 528 28.86 16.25 30.49
C MET A 528 28.06 17.21 31.40
N ARG A 529 26.89 17.69 30.94
CA ARG A 529 25.96 18.52 31.74
C ARG A 529 24.89 17.71 32.48
N ALA A 530 24.75 16.42 32.19
CA ALA A 530 23.71 15.53 32.73
C ALA A 530 23.95 15.03 34.17
N ALA A 531 24.96 15.54 34.88
CA ALA A 531 25.20 15.23 36.29
C ALA A 531 24.29 16.01 37.28
N SER A 532 23.25 16.69 36.80
CA SER A 532 22.33 17.49 37.62
C SER A 532 20.88 17.06 37.40
N THR A 533 20.16 16.81 38.50
CA THR A 533 18.83 16.20 38.64
C THR A 533 17.67 16.86 37.89
N ASN A 534 17.91 17.90 37.09
CA ASN A 534 16.88 18.66 36.37
C ASN A 534 16.63 18.18 34.91
N THR A 535 17.23 17.07 34.49
CA THR A 535 17.22 16.65 33.06
C THR A 535 15.97 15.86 32.64
N MET A 536 15.29 15.18 33.55
CA MET A 536 14.09 14.38 33.22
C MET A 536 12.91 15.24 32.77
N VAL A 537 12.75 16.45 33.32
CA VAL A 537 11.68 17.37 32.93
C VAL A 537 11.92 17.92 31.51
N ARG A 538 13.17 18.18 31.12
CA ARG A 538 13.50 18.64 29.77
C ARG A 538 13.46 17.54 28.70
N LEU A 539 13.71 16.29 29.08
CA LEU A 539 13.54 15.15 28.17
C LEU A 539 12.06 14.94 27.80
N TYR A 540 11.14 15.29 28.71
CA TYR A 540 9.69 15.26 28.50
C TYR A 540 9.16 16.43 27.65
N GLU A 541 9.89 17.54 27.54
CA GLU A 541 9.53 18.68 26.66
C GLU A 541 10.08 18.53 25.24
N LEU A 542 11.02 17.61 25.01
CA LEU A 542 11.72 17.39 23.73
C LEU A 542 11.21 16.17 22.95
N ILE A 543 10.51 15.25 23.60
CA ILE A 543 9.71 14.17 22.98
C ILE A 543 8.31 14.73 22.73
#